data_AF-A0A927TZ48-F1
#
_entry.id   AF-A0A927TZ48-F1
#
_cell.length_a   1.000
_cell.length_b   1.000
_cell.length_c   1.000
_cell.angle_alpha   90.00
_cell.angle_beta   90.00
_cell.angle_gamma   90.00
#
_symmetry.space_group_name_H-M   'P 1'
#
loop_
_entity.id
_entity.type
_entity.pdbx_description
1 polymer ?
#
loop_
_entity_poly.entity_id
_entity_poly.type
_entity_poly.pdbx_seq_one_letter_code
_entity_poly.pdbx_strand_id
1 'polypeptide(L)' 'MKNIAQVKKKHGIIERENYNKPKSENSRQPGCPEEKAKGIEDTMRHFQMI' A
#
# COMPACT_ATOMS: atom_id res chain seq x y z
N MET A 1 6.76 3.05 -2.10
CA MET A 1 5.42 2.92 -2.72
C MET A 1 4.73 1.56 -2.50
N LYS A 2 5.43 0.42 -2.32
CA LYS A 2 4.77 -0.91 -2.16
C LYS A 2 3.78 -1.03 -0.99
N ASN A 3 4.10 -0.40 0.14
CA ASN A 3 3.26 -0.44 1.34
C ASN A 3 2.00 0.43 1.22
N ILE A 4 2.11 1.54 0.48
CA ILE A 4 0.98 2.46 0.23
C ILE A 4 -0.07 1.73 -0.60
N ALA A 5 0.36 0.97 -1.61
CA ALA A 5 -0.53 0.19 -2.44
C ALA A 5 -1.32 -0.88 -1.71
N GLN A 6 -0.71 -1.56 -0.73
CA GLN A 6 -1.42 -2.50 0.13
C GLN A 6 -2.51 -1.80 0.97
N VAL A 7 -2.21 -0.64 1.54
CA VAL A 7 -3.18 0.14 2.33
C VAL A 7 -4.30 0.67 1.42
N LYS A 8 -3.97 1.27 0.27
CA LYS A 8 -4.97 1.77 -0.70
C LYS A 8 -5.90 0.66 -1.19
N LYS A 9 -5.36 -0.52 -1.52
CA LYS A 9 -6.14 -1.70 -1.91
C LYS A 9 -7.06 -2.18 -0.79
N LYS A 10 -6.62 -2.14 0.48
CA LYS A 10 -7.45 -2.49 1.65
C LYS A 10 -8.67 -1.57 1.80
N HIS A 11 -8.52 -0.29 1.45
CA HIS A 11 -9.61 0.70 1.51
C HIS A 11 -10.35 0.89 0.17
N GLY A 12 -10.08 0.06 -0.84
CA GLY A 12 -10.75 0.15 -2.15
C GLY A 12 -10.36 1.36 -2.99
N ILE A 13 -9.27 2.06 -2.64
CA ILE A 13 -8.77 3.21 -3.39
C ILE A 13 -8.05 2.68 -4.63
N ILE A 14 -8.61 2.98 -5.80
CA ILE A 14 -8.05 2.61 -7.10
C ILE A 14 -6.76 3.41 -7.28
N GLU A 15 -5.62 2.73 -7.17
CA GLU A 15 -4.33 3.34 -7.46
C GLU A 15 -4.08 3.40 -8.97
N ARG A 16 -3.44 4.49 -9.39
CA ARG A 16 -2.74 4.58 -10.68
C ARG A 16 -1.77 3.40 -10.82
N GLU A 17 -1.50 2.97 -12.06
CA GLU A 17 -0.78 1.73 -12.37
C GLU A 17 0.40 1.48 -11.40
N ASN A 18 0.36 0.35 -10.68
CA ASN A 18 1.42 0.02 -9.75
C ASN A 18 2.69 -0.36 -10.53
N TYR A 19 3.61 0.59 -10.68
CA TYR A 19 4.88 0.39 -11.38
C TYR A 19 5.83 -0.57 -10.65
N ASN A 20 5.52 -0.94 -9.40
CA ASN A 20 6.35 -1.83 -8.61
C ASN A 20 5.91 -3.29 -8.75
N LYS A 21 5.95 -3.77 -10.00
CA LYS A 21 5.61 -5.15 -10.34
C LYS A 21 6.61 -6.10 -9.65
N PRO A 22 6.14 -7.22 -9.05
CA PRO A 22 7.05 -8.20 -8.46
C PRO A 22 7.97 -8.76 -9.56
N LYS A 23 9.26 -8.91 -9.27
CA LYS A 23 10.25 -9.44 -10.23
C LYS A 23 10.04 -10.93 -10.58
N SER A 24 9.18 -11.63 -9.84
CA SER A 24 8.87 -13.05 -10.01
C SER A 24 7.45 -13.33 -9.52
N GLU A 25 6.75 -14.26 -10.17
CA GLU A 25 5.39 -14.70 -9.80
C GLU A 25 5.32 -15.25 -8.35
N ASN A 26 6.44 -15.80 -7.85
CA ASN A 26 6.59 -16.34 -6.50
C ASN A 26 7.24 -15.39 -5.50
N SER A 27 7.47 -14.12 -5.86
CA SER A 27 7.88 -13.08 -4.91
C SER A 27 6.68 -12.75 -4.00
N ARG A 28 6.41 -13.61 -3.01
CA ARG A 28 5.58 -13.23 -1.86
C ARG A 28 6.32 -12.12 -1.13
N GLN A 29 5.87 -10.89 -1.34
CA GLN A 29 6.46 -9.75 -0.67
C GLN A 29 6.08 -9.81 0.80
N PRO A 30 7.04 -9.59 1.72
CA PRO A 30 6.74 -9.51 3.14
C PRO A 30 5.68 -8.42 3.34
N GLY A 31 4.56 -8.79 3.98
CA GLY A 31 3.49 -7.84 4.28
C GLY A 31 4.03 -6.65 5.07
N CYS A 32 3.39 -5.49 4.89
CA CYS A 32 3.77 -4.29 5.63
C CYS A 32 3.58 -4.53 7.14
N PRO A 33 4.60 -4.28 8.00
CA PRO A 33 4.42 -4.35 9.44
C PRO A 33 3.37 -3.33 9.88
N GLU A 34 2.57 -3.69 10.87
CA GLU A 34 1.36 -2.95 11.28
C GLU A 34 1.64 -1.48 11.62
N GLU A 35 2.80 -1.20 12.21
CA GLU A 35 3.24 0.16 12.57
C GLU A 35 3.43 1.06 11.33
N LYS A 36 4.00 0.51 10.25
CA LYS A 36 4.17 1.23 8.98
C LYS A 36 2.85 1.41 8.24
N ALA A 37 1.95 0.43 8.36
CA ALA A 37 0.61 0.55 7.78
C ALA A 37 -0.19 1.67 8.48
N LYS A 38 -0.13 1.75 9.82
CA LYS A 38 -0.75 2.82 10.61
C LYS A 38 -0.22 4.21 10.23
N GLY A 39 1.10 4.37 10.06
CA GLY A 39 1.66 5.65 9.62
C GLY A 39 1.20 6.06 8.21
N ILE A 40 1.07 5.09 7.30
CA ILE A 40 0.54 5.34 5.95
C ILE A 40 -0.94 5.68 6.01
N GLU A 41 -1.73 4.99 6.82
CA GLU A 41 -3.16 5.26 7.01
C GLU A 41 -3.37 6.66 7.61
N ASP A 42 -2.61 7.03 8.63
CA ASP A 42 -2.66 8.37 9.24
C ASP A 42 -2.32 9.47 8.22
N THR A 43 -1.26 9.24 7.43
CA THR A 43 -0.90 10.14 6.32
C THR A 43 -2.02 10.26 5.30
N MET A 44 -2.63 9.13 4.90
CA MET A 44 -3.71 9.13 3.92
C MET A 44 -5.00 9.78 4.46
N ARG A 45 -5.30 9.65 5.76
CA ARG A 45 -6.39 10.37 6.44
C ARG A 45 -6.12 11.87 6.50
N HIS A 46 -4.88 12.26 6.81
CA HIS A 46 -4.45 13.66 6.83
C HIS A 46 -4.67 14.33 5.46
N PHE A 47 -4.37 13.60 4.38
CA PHE A 47 -4.61 14.06 3.01
C PHE A 47 -6.04 13.80 2.47
N GLN A 48 -6.97 13.35 3.32
CA GLN A 48 -8.37 13.05 2.94
C GLN A 48 -8.47 12.08 1.74
N MET A 49 -7.53 11.14 1.65
CA MET A 49 -7.51 10.12 0.60
C MET A 49 -8.34 8.88 0.95
N ILE A 50 -8.65 8.69 2.24
CA ILE A 50 -9.52 7.65 2.84
C ILE A 50 -10.53 8.32 3.75
#